data_AF-A0A2S6IQZ6-F1
#
_entry.id   AF-A0A2S6IQZ6-F1
#
_cell.length_a   1.000
_cell.length_b   1.000
_cell.length_c   1.000
_cell.angle_alpha   90.00
_cell.angle_beta   90.00
_cell.angle_gamma   90.00
#
_symmetry.space_group_name_H-M   'P 1'
#
loop_
_entity.id
_entity.type
_entity.pdbx_description
1 polymer ?
#
loop_
_entity_poly.entity_id
_entity_poly.type
_entity_poly.pdbx_seq_one_letter_code
_entity_poly.pdbx_strand_id
1 'polypeptide(L)'
;MIFHHLTIKQVTKVTSQAVEIIFDIPQALTADFNYISGQYLTLKATINGEEVRRAYSLSSAPHENDLKVVIKAVEKGVFSNYAMTLRAGDQLEVATPDGLFIHEKSETAQNYLMIAAGSGITPITSIIKEVLTNEPESKVALIYGNQSVAQTIYYEQFNDLKDQYGGRFFLKYCFSREERDEALFGRVSKSNLNFFLKQEVADLTFAKAYLCGPEEMISMATDNLVEKEVLTKENIKFELFAAKENKIEISEDSHLTELTVILDDEKHTLTVKRDEILLDAMLKNDIDAPYSCQGGICSSCICQIEEGSAQMAKNAILTDKEVAAGLSLACQAYATSAKVVVNFDEV
;
A
#
# COMPACT_ATOMS: atom_id res chain seq x y z
N MET A 1 -4.65 8.31 -15.70
CA MET A 1 -3.49 8.47 -14.77
C MET A 1 -2.34 9.11 -15.55
N ILE A 2 -1.69 10.16 -15.02
CA ILE A 2 -0.59 10.85 -15.72
C ILE A 2 0.75 10.26 -15.27
N PHE A 3 1.63 9.96 -16.23
CA PHE A 3 2.99 9.47 -15.97
C PHE A 3 4.04 10.52 -16.37
N HIS A 4 5.07 10.66 -15.53
CA HIS A 4 6.22 11.51 -15.77
C HIS A 4 7.50 10.67 -15.89
N HIS A 5 8.38 11.03 -16.83
CA HIS A 5 9.69 10.41 -16.90
C HIS A 5 10.60 11.03 -15.84
N LEU A 6 10.92 10.26 -14.80
CA LEU A 6 11.80 10.70 -13.72
C LEU A 6 13.14 9.98 -13.81
N THR A 7 14.21 10.73 -13.57
CA THR A 7 15.56 10.17 -13.47
C THR A 7 15.79 9.66 -12.07
N ILE A 8 16.37 8.48 -11.93
CA ILE A 8 16.78 7.93 -10.66
C ILE A 8 18.03 8.69 -10.18
N LYS A 9 17.87 9.49 -9.12
CA LYS A 9 18.95 10.20 -8.45
C LYS A 9 19.92 9.24 -7.78
N GLN A 10 19.39 8.23 -7.10
CA GLN A 10 20.19 7.28 -6.32
C GLN A 10 19.50 5.92 -6.20
N VAL A 11 20.30 4.86 -6.19
CA VAL A 11 19.88 3.50 -5.82
C VAL A 11 20.77 2.98 -4.69
N THR A 12 20.18 2.59 -3.57
CA THR A 12 20.89 2.04 -2.41
C THR A 12 20.38 0.64 -2.11
N LYS A 13 21.28 -0.35 -1.95
CA LYS A 13 20.87 -1.67 -1.44
C LYS A 13 20.66 -1.58 0.07
N VAL A 14 19.41 -1.53 0.52
CA VAL A 14 19.07 -1.47 1.95
C VAL A 14 19.08 -2.85 2.61
N THR A 15 18.93 -3.92 1.81
CA THR A 15 19.23 -5.30 2.23
C THR A 15 19.77 -6.08 1.04
N SER A 16 20.14 -7.36 1.23
CA SER A 16 20.49 -8.23 0.09
C SER A 16 19.31 -8.50 -0.86
N GLN A 17 18.07 -8.19 -0.45
CA GLN A 17 16.85 -8.45 -1.21
C GLN A 17 16.04 -7.20 -1.50
N ALA A 18 16.53 -6.00 -1.17
CA ALA A 18 15.77 -4.77 -1.37
C ALA A 18 16.66 -3.60 -1.75
N VAL A 19 16.13 -2.77 -2.64
CA VAL A 19 16.72 -1.50 -3.06
C VAL A 19 15.82 -0.34 -2.68
N GLU A 20 16.43 0.74 -2.19
CA GLU A 20 15.81 2.06 -2.12
C GLU A 20 16.15 2.81 -3.40
N ILE A 21 15.14 3.47 -3.97
CA ILE A 21 15.25 4.31 -5.15
C ILE A 21 14.82 5.71 -4.77
N ILE A 22 15.66 6.69 -5.08
CA ILE A 22 15.37 8.11 -4.92
C ILE A 22 15.23 8.72 -6.31
N PHE A 23 14.14 9.43 -6.56
CA PHE A 23 13.90 10.13 -7.81
C PHE A 23 14.37 11.58 -7.76
N ASP A 24 14.89 12.07 -8.88
CA ASP A 24 15.07 13.50 -9.11
C ASP A 24 13.76 14.09 -9.62
N ILE A 25 13.19 15.05 -8.88
CA ILE A 25 11.93 15.70 -9.24
C ILE A 25 12.25 17.05 -9.88
N PRO A 26 12.02 17.22 -11.19
CA PRO A 26 12.19 18.51 -11.83
C PRO A 26 11.37 19.59 -11.12
N GLN A 27 11.91 20.80 -11.00
CA GLN A 27 11.25 21.92 -10.31
C GLN A 27 9.82 22.19 -10.82
N ALA A 28 9.58 21.95 -12.12
CA ALA A 28 8.27 22.13 -12.72
C ALA A 28 7.21 21.11 -12.23
N LEU A 29 7.64 19.95 -11.71
CA LEU A 29 6.77 18.88 -11.24
C LEU A 29 6.67 18.81 -9.71
N THR A 30 7.34 19.71 -8.98
CA THR A 30 7.34 19.68 -7.51
C THR A 30 5.93 19.69 -6.92
N ALA A 31 5.01 20.47 -7.50
CA ALA A 31 3.63 20.54 -7.02
C ALA A 31 2.86 19.22 -7.24
N ASP A 32 3.07 18.54 -8.37
CA ASP A 32 2.39 17.30 -8.75
C ASP A 32 2.82 16.11 -7.89
N PHE A 33 4.02 16.19 -7.31
CA PHE A 33 4.59 15.16 -6.44
C PHE A 33 4.50 15.48 -4.94
N ASN A 34 3.71 16.49 -4.55
CA ASN A 34 3.31 16.65 -3.16
C ASN A 34 2.46 15.44 -2.74
N TYR A 35 2.65 14.96 -1.51
CA TYR A 35 1.95 13.77 -1.02
C TYR A 35 1.68 13.86 0.48
N ILE A 36 0.77 12.99 0.93
CA ILE A 36 0.51 12.74 2.34
C ILE A 36 1.24 11.47 2.76
N SER A 37 1.87 11.48 3.93
CA SER A 37 2.61 10.32 4.42
C SER A 37 1.74 9.06 4.44
N GLY A 38 2.27 7.98 3.87
CA GLY A 38 1.59 6.71 3.68
C GLY A 38 1.08 6.44 2.25
N GLN A 39 1.05 7.47 1.39
CA GLN A 39 0.79 7.29 -0.05
C GLN A 39 1.91 6.52 -0.78
N TYR A 40 1.62 6.08 -2.01
CA TYR A 40 2.52 5.32 -2.87
C TYR A 40 2.72 5.99 -4.23
N LEU A 41 3.72 5.53 -4.98
CA LEU A 41 3.92 5.84 -6.40
C LEU A 41 3.61 4.63 -7.27
N THR A 42 2.99 4.86 -8.42
CA THR A 42 2.94 3.83 -9.47
C THR A 42 4.15 3.99 -10.37
N LEU A 43 4.99 2.96 -10.40
CA LEU A 43 6.14 2.88 -11.30
C LEU A 43 5.79 2.03 -12.51
N LYS A 44 6.22 2.47 -13.68
CA LYS A 44 5.98 1.82 -14.96
C LYS A 44 7.30 1.64 -15.71
N ALA A 45 7.48 0.46 -16.28
CA ALA A 45 8.64 0.10 -17.08
C ALA A 45 8.24 -0.91 -18.17
N THR A 46 8.95 -0.88 -19.30
CA THR A 46 8.87 -1.96 -20.29
C THR A 46 9.91 -3.03 -19.94
N ILE A 47 9.45 -4.23 -19.58
CA ILE A 47 10.28 -5.35 -19.16
C ILE A 47 9.99 -6.52 -20.10
N ASN A 48 11.01 -7.00 -20.82
CA ASN A 48 10.87 -8.07 -21.82
C ASN A 48 9.83 -7.78 -22.92
N GLY A 49 9.62 -6.51 -23.26
CA GLY A 49 8.66 -6.09 -24.29
C GLY A 49 7.22 -5.91 -23.78
N GLU A 50 6.96 -6.15 -22.49
CA GLU A 50 5.66 -5.93 -21.86
C GLU A 50 5.72 -4.71 -20.93
N GLU A 51 4.66 -3.92 -20.94
CA GLU A 51 4.49 -2.85 -19.96
C GLU A 51 4.13 -3.45 -18.59
N VAL A 52 4.87 -3.07 -17.56
CA VAL A 52 4.62 -3.53 -16.19
C VAL A 52 4.50 -2.33 -15.27
N ARG A 53 3.34 -2.21 -14.61
CA ARG A 53 3.02 -1.19 -13.60
C ARG A 53 3.00 -1.80 -12.20
N ARG A 54 3.60 -1.16 -11.20
CA ARG A 54 3.50 -1.59 -9.79
C ARG A 54 3.48 -0.40 -8.84
N ALA A 55 2.66 -0.51 -7.79
CA ALA A 55 2.60 0.42 -6.68
C ALA A 55 3.74 0.15 -5.67
N TYR A 56 4.41 1.21 -5.22
CA TYR A 56 5.39 1.17 -4.14
C TYR A 56 5.20 2.34 -3.19
N SER A 57 4.91 2.03 -1.92
CA SER A 57 4.69 3.04 -0.89
C SER A 57 5.91 3.92 -0.69
N LEU A 58 5.67 5.22 -0.49
CA LEU A 58 6.71 6.18 -0.20
C LEU A 58 7.31 5.88 1.18
N SER A 59 8.63 5.82 1.26
CA SER A 59 9.38 5.59 2.50
C SER A 59 10.00 6.87 3.09
N SER A 60 9.81 8.00 2.42
CA SER A 60 10.12 9.35 2.88
C SER A 60 8.89 10.05 3.46
N ALA A 61 9.08 10.98 4.39
CA ALA A 61 8.02 11.89 4.84
C ALA A 61 7.89 13.12 3.92
N PRO A 62 6.69 13.73 3.79
CA PRO A 62 6.44 14.87 2.90
C PRO A 62 7.36 16.07 3.09
N HIS A 63 7.89 16.27 4.29
CA HIS A 63 8.83 17.36 4.59
C HIS A 63 10.28 17.07 4.14
N GLU A 64 10.58 15.85 3.71
CA GLU A 64 11.87 15.49 3.11
C GLU A 64 11.88 15.87 1.62
N ASN A 65 13.00 16.41 1.13
CA ASN A 65 13.15 16.81 -0.28
C ASN A 65 13.34 15.63 -1.25
N ASP A 66 13.48 14.41 -0.74
CA ASP A 66 13.75 13.23 -1.54
C ASP A 66 12.49 12.37 -1.64
N LEU A 67 12.05 12.05 -2.85
CA LEU A 67 10.96 11.12 -3.10
C LEU A 67 11.51 9.69 -3.16
N LYS A 68 11.26 8.89 -2.11
CA LYS A 68 11.89 7.57 -1.91
C LYS A 68 10.87 6.44 -1.92
N VAL A 69 11.21 5.34 -2.59
CA VAL A 69 10.50 4.05 -2.49
C VAL A 69 11.48 2.94 -2.18
N VAL A 70 11.03 1.90 -1.48
CA VAL A 70 11.82 0.66 -1.28
C VAL A 70 11.13 -0.50 -1.95
N ILE A 71 11.88 -1.19 -2.81
CA ILE A 71 11.42 -2.34 -3.56
C ILE A 71 12.15 -3.57 -3.08
N LYS A 72 11.41 -4.51 -2.46
CA LYS A 72 11.92 -5.82 -2.08
C LYS A 72 11.66 -6.83 -3.20
N ALA A 73 12.71 -7.53 -3.62
CA ALA A 73 12.62 -8.63 -4.57
C ALA A 73 11.67 -9.72 -4.04
N VAL A 74 10.73 -10.12 -4.90
CA VAL A 74 9.80 -11.23 -4.65
C VAL A 74 10.18 -12.37 -5.56
N GLU A 75 10.11 -13.61 -5.05
CA GLU A 75 10.35 -14.80 -5.87
C GLU A 75 9.43 -14.77 -7.11
N LYS A 76 10.03 -14.86 -8.30
CA LYS A 76 9.34 -14.76 -9.60
C LYS A 76 8.61 -13.43 -9.86
N GLY A 77 8.81 -12.40 -9.03
CA GLY A 77 8.25 -11.07 -9.27
C GLY A 77 8.90 -10.39 -10.48
N VAL A 78 8.12 -9.87 -11.41
CA VAL A 78 8.67 -9.24 -12.64
C VAL A 78 9.35 -7.90 -12.30
N PHE A 79 8.58 -6.92 -11.83
CA PHE A 79 9.10 -5.58 -11.54
C PHE A 79 10.10 -5.57 -10.38
N SER A 80 9.83 -6.31 -9.30
CA SER A 80 10.68 -6.28 -8.11
C SER A 80 12.08 -6.85 -8.35
N ASN A 81 12.23 -7.84 -9.25
CA ASN A 81 13.55 -8.32 -9.68
C ASN A 81 14.21 -7.37 -10.68
N TYR A 82 13.44 -6.76 -11.59
CA TYR A 82 13.94 -5.69 -12.47
C TYR A 82 14.51 -4.51 -11.65
N ALA A 83 13.82 -4.08 -10.59
CA ALA A 83 14.25 -2.98 -9.74
C ALA A 83 15.64 -3.19 -9.13
N MET A 84 16.02 -4.43 -8.83
CA MET A 84 17.36 -4.76 -8.29
C MET A 84 18.49 -4.48 -9.30
N THR A 85 18.17 -4.33 -10.58
CA THR A 85 19.12 -4.05 -11.67
C THR A 85 19.32 -2.56 -11.93
N LEU A 86 18.41 -1.71 -11.43
CA LEU A 86 18.43 -0.26 -11.65
C LEU A 86 19.62 0.43 -10.99
N ARG A 87 20.07 1.54 -11.58
CA ARG A 87 21.18 2.37 -11.13
C ARG A 87 20.81 3.85 -11.21
N ALA A 88 21.60 4.69 -10.53
CA ALA A 88 21.48 6.13 -10.69
C ALA A 88 21.69 6.53 -12.17
N GLY A 89 20.88 7.45 -12.65
CA GLY A 89 20.83 7.87 -14.06
C GLY A 89 19.83 7.11 -14.93
N ASP A 90 19.36 5.93 -14.51
CA ASP A 90 18.27 5.25 -15.21
C ASP A 90 16.98 6.08 -15.12
N GLN A 91 16.06 5.88 -16.06
CA GLN A 91 14.75 6.55 -16.07
C GLN A 91 13.62 5.55 -15.88
N LEU A 92 12.58 5.98 -15.16
CA LEU A 92 11.31 5.27 -15.05
C LEU A 92 10.16 6.23 -15.32
N GLU A 93 9.05 5.68 -15.81
CA GLU A 93 7.79 6.39 -15.83
C GLU A 93 7.13 6.27 -14.45
N VAL A 94 6.80 7.40 -13.85
CA VAL A 94 6.30 7.51 -12.48
C VAL A 94 5.02 8.32 -12.48
N ALA A 95 3.93 7.73 -11.97
CA ALA A 95 2.71 8.47 -11.74
C ALA A 95 2.82 9.35 -10.49
N THR A 96 1.98 10.39 -10.42
CA THR A 96 1.85 11.21 -9.21
C THR A 96 1.44 10.35 -8.00
N PRO A 97 1.74 10.81 -6.76
CA PRO A 97 1.37 10.10 -5.55
C PRO A 97 -0.13 9.81 -5.44
N ASP A 98 -0.47 8.62 -4.98
CA ASP A 98 -1.86 8.17 -4.80
C ASP A 98 -1.95 7.25 -3.55
N GLY A 99 -3.18 6.97 -3.10
CA GLY A 99 -3.48 6.01 -2.05
C GLY A 99 -4.22 6.58 -0.86
N LEU A 100 -4.97 5.70 -0.18
CA LEU A 100 -5.85 6.04 0.94
C LEU A 100 -5.27 5.67 2.31
N PHE A 101 -4.11 5.00 2.35
CA PHE A 101 -3.42 4.65 3.60
C PHE A 101 -2.63 5.85 4.14
N ILE A 102 -3.36 6.91 4.52
CA ILE A 102 -2.77 8.19 4.89
C ILE A 102 -2.78 8.43 6.39
N HIS A 103 -1.77 9.16 6.86
CA HIS A 103 -1.81 9.75 8.19
C HIS A 103 -2.51 11.12 8.14
N GLU A 104 -3.56 11.22 8.95
CA GLU A 104 -4.26 12.48 9.19
C GLU A 104 -3.72 13.12 10.46
N LYS A 105 -3.15 14.32 10.30
CA LYS A 105 -2.60 15.11 11.40
C LYS A 105 -3.65 15.39 12.47
N SER A 106 -3.28 15.31 13.74
CA SER A 106 -4.13 15.75 14.85
C SER A 106 -3.76 17.15 15.35
N GLU A 107 -4.76 17.91 15.79
CA GLU A 107 -4.52 19.19 16.51
C GLU A 107 -4.12 18.98 17.98
N THR A 108 -4.30 17.77 18.50
CA THR A 108 -4.00 17.41 19.89
C THR A 108 -3.00 16.27 19.93
N ALA A 109 -2.28 16.14 21.05
CA ALA A 109 -1.32 15.05 21.22
C ALA A 109 -2.01 13.69 21.15
N GLN A 110 -1.49 12.78 20.32
CA GLN A 110 -2.00 11.41 20.16
C GLN A 110 -0.90 10.38 20.32
N ASN A 111 -1.29 9.13 20.61
CA ASN A 111 -0.38 7.99 20.50
C ASN A 111 -0.80 7.11 19.32
N TYR A 112 0.17 6.67 18.53
CA TYR A 112 -0.06 5.85 17.36
C TYR A 112 0.63 4.50 17.48
N LEU A 113 -0.10 3.42 17.17
CA LEU A 113 0.45 2.07 17.13
C LEU A 113 0.81 1.71 15.68
N MET A 114 2.04 1.27 15.46
CA MET A 114 2.55 0.83 14.16
C MET A 114 2.87 -0.65 14.24
N ILE A 115 2.35 -1.43 13.29
CA ILE A 115 2.61 -2.87 13.20
C ILE A 115 3.05 -3.18 11.78
N ALA A 116 4.34 -3.48 11.61
CA ALA A 116 4.92 -3.74 10.31
C ALA A 116 5.59 -5.10 10.23
N ALA A 117 5.70 -5.65 9.02
CA ALA A 117 6.59 -6.77 8.75
C ALA A 117 7.23 -6.69 7.36
N GLY A 118 8.53 -7.00 7.29
CA GLY A 118 9.31 -6.96 6.04
C GLY A 118 9.22 -5.61 5.34
N SER A 119 8.85 -5.61 4.05
CA SER A 119 8.73 -4.39 3.24
C SER A 119 7.51 -3.52 3.58
N GLY A 120 6.55 -4.03 4.35
CA GLY A 120 5.43 -3.23 4.87
C GLY A 120 5.86 -2.11 5.81
N ILE A 121 7.14 -2.04 6.17
CA ILE A 121 7.71 -0.90 6.89
C ILE A 121 7.70 0.40 6.07
N THR A 122 7.58 0.34 4.75
CA THR A 122 7.72 1.51 3.86
C THR A 122 6.72 2.63 4.14
N PRO A 123 5.39 2.43 4.05
CA PRO A 123 4.44 3.50 4.37
C PRO A 123 4.52 3.88 5.86
N ILE A 124 4.79 2.89 6.73
CA ILE A 124 4.94 3.10 8.17
C ILE A 124 6.12 4.02 8.48
N THR A 125 7.22 3.93 7.73
CA THR A 125 8.39 4.82 7.87
C THR A 125 8.00 6.27 7.56
N SER A 126 7.26 6.47 6.47
CA SER A 126 6.75 7.79 6.09
C SER A 126 5.89 8.41 7.19
N ILE A 127 4.94 7.64 7.74
CA ILE A 127 4.05 8.08 8.82
C ILE A 127 4.82 8.35 10.12
N ILE A 128 5.73 7.45 10.53
CA ILE A 128 6.52 7.62 11.76
C ILE A 128 7.32 8.93 11.70
N LYS A 129 8.03 9.17 10.59
CA LYS A 129 8.82 10.38 10.40
C LYS A 129 7.94 11.63 10.43
N GLU A 130 6.78 11.58 9.79
CA GLU A 130 5.84 12.70 9.78
C GLU A 130 5.36 13.05 11.20
N VAL A 131 4.92 12.05 11.99
CA VAL A 131 4.47 12.26 13.38
C VAL A 131 5.60 12.78 14.26
N LEU A 132 6.78 12.14 14.22
CA LEU A 132 7.87 12.50 15.13
C LEU A 132 8.40 13.92 14.88
N THR A 133 8.41 14.37 13.62
CA THR A 133 8.83 15.72 13.23
C THR A 133 7.75 16.77 13.48
N ASN A 134 6.50 16.52 13.07
CA ASN A 134 5.47 17.57 12.98
C ASN A 134 4.41 17.54 14.10
N GLU A 135 4.43 16.54 14.97
CA GLU A 135 3.55 16.44 16.14
C GLU A 135 4.36 16.24 17.43
N PRO A 136 5.03 17.29 17.96
CA PRO A 136 6.07 17.17 18.99
C PRO A 136 5.61 16.55 20.32
N GLU A 137 4.31 16.54 20.61
CA GLU A 137 3.73 15.94 21.81
C GLU A 137 3.14 14.54 21.58
N SER A 138 3.04 14.10 20.33
CA SER A 138 2.56 12.76 19.97
C SER A 138 3.65 11.70 20.15
N LYS A 139 3.22 10.46 20.44
CA LYS A 139 4.10 9.30 20.60
C LYS A 139 3.80 8.22 19.57
N VAL A 140 4.80 7.42 19.24
CA VAL A 140 4.67 6.33 18.28
C VAL A 140 5.27 5.05 18.84
N ALA A 141 4.51 3.96 18.75
CA ALA A 141 4.93 2.63 19.18
C ALA A 141 4.98 1.69 17.98
N LEU A 142 6.15 1.18 17.61
CA LEU A 142 6.35 0.25 16.50
C LEU A 142 6.74 -1.14 17.00
N ILE A 143 5.98 -2.14 16.57
CA ILE A 143 6.42 -3.54 16.57
C ILE A 143 6.72 -3.98 15.12
N TYR A 144 7.96 -4.44 14.89
CA TYR A 144 8.48 -4.69 13.54
C TYR A 144 9.01 -6.11 13.35
N GLY A 145 8.30 -6.92 12.56
CA GLY A 145 8.62 -8.32 12.27
C GLY A 145 9.52 -8.53 11.07
N ASN A 146 10.62 -9.26 11.27
CA ASN A 146 11.60 -9.60 10.22
C ASN A 146 12.11 -11.04 10.37
N GLN A 147 12.88 -11.50 9.38
CA GLN A 147 13.56 -12.80 9.49
C GLN A 147 14.79 -12.70 10.38
N SER A 148 15.58 -11.66 10.18
CA SER A 148 16.89 -11.43 10.78
C SER A 148 17.21 -9.93 10.73
N VAL A 149 18.21 -9.48 11.49
CA VAL A 149 18.70 -8.09 11.44
C VAL A 149 19.16 -7.75 10.03
N ALA A 150 19.90 -8.64 9.38
CA ALA A 150 20.43 -8.44 8.02
C ALA A 150 19.35 -8.32 6.92
N GLN A 151 18.11 -8.75 7.21
CA GLN A 151 16.97 -8.63 6.29
C GLN A 151 15.99 -7.52 6.71
N THR A 152 16.33 -6.75 7.74
CA THR A 152 15.49 -5.68 8.27
C THR A 152 15.77 -4.39 7.51
N ILE A 153 14.78 -3.93 6.76
CA ILE A 153 14.86 -2.66 6.04
C ILE A 153 14.90 -1.56 7.10
N TYR A 154 15.89 -0.67 6.95
CA TYR A 154 16.11 0.48 7.83
C TYR A 154 16.47 0.17 9.29
N TYR A 155 17.08 -0.98 9.59
CA TYR A 155 17.42 -1.36 10.96
C TYR A 155 18.23 -0.29 11.71
N GLU A 156 19.32 0.21 11.13
CA GLU A 156 20.16 1.24 11.75
C GLU A 156 19.38 2.54 11.94
N GLN A 157 18.67 2.99 10.90
CA GLN A 157 17.90 4.23 10.91
C GLN A 157 16.80 4.23 11.98
N PHE A 158 16.13 3.09 12.22
CA PHE A 158 15.12 3.01 13.28
C PHE A 158 15.73 3.00 14.68
N ASN A 159 16.93 2.46 14.87
CA ASN A 159 17.64 2.55 16.14
C ASN A 159 18.11 3.99 16.38
N ASP A 160 18.66 4.66 15.37
CA ASP A 160 19.02 6.09 15.44
C ASP A 160 17.79 6.95 15.77
N LEU A 161 16.65 6.66 15.14
CA LEU A 161 15.39 7.37 15.40
C LEU A 161 14.88 7.13 16.82
N LYS A 162 15.02 5.91 17.34
CA LYS A 162 14.67 5.58 18.74
C LYS A 162 15.51 6.37 19.73
N ASP A 163 16.81 6.49 19.46
CA ASP A 163 17.72 7.23 20.34
C ASP A 163 17.50 8.74 20.23
N GLN A 164 17.21 9.26 19.04
CA GLN A 164 16.90 10.67 18.80
C GLN A 164 15.58 11.10 19.47
N TYR A 165 14.53 10.27 19.39
CA TYR A 165 13.19 10.58 19.91
C TYR A 165 12.87 9.82 21.21
N GLY A 166 13.87 9.71 22.09
CA GLY A 166 13.73 9.06 23.39
C GLY A 166 12.47 9.52 24.16
N GLY A 167 11.69 8.57 24.64
CA GLY A 167 10.41 8.82 25.34
C GLY A 167 9.20 9.11 24.44
N ARG A 168 9.42 9.26 23.13
CA ARG A 168 8.35 9.44 22.12
C ARG A 168 8.27 8.32 21.10
N PHE A 169 9.40 7.68 20.77
CA PHE A 169 9.43 6.54 19.87
C PHE A 169 9.78 5.24 20.61
N PHE A 170 8.84 4.30 20.61
CA PHE A 170 8.98 2.98 21.21
C PHE A 170 9.12 1.96 20.10
N LEU A 171 10.14 1.11 20.15
CA LEU A 171 10.46 0.18 19.09
C LEU A 171 10.72 -1.21 19.66
N LYS A 172 10.04 -2.21 19.09
CA LYS A 172 10.30 -3.62 19.38
C LYS A 172 10.43 -4.43 18.10
N TYR A 173 11.55 -5.13 17.97
CA TYR A 173 11.76 -6.06 16.87
C TYR A 173 11.20 -7.45 17.19
N CYS A 174 10.69 -8.14 16.18
CA CYS A 174 10.45 -9.58 16.20
C CYS A 174 11.28 -10.26 15.12
N PHE A 175 12.14 -11.21 15.49
CA PHE A 175 12.97 -11.94 14.54
C PHE A 175 12.61 -13.42 14.48
N SER A 176 12.16 -13.88 13.32
CA SER A 176 11.65 -15.24 13.15
C SER A 176 12.70 -16.31 12.88
N ARG A 177 13.96 -15.93 12.60
CA ARG A 177 15.06 -16.83 12.28
C ARG A 177 16.38 -16.48 13.00
N GLU A 178 16.32 -15.57 13.96
CA GLU A 178 17.50 -15.06 14.67
C GLU A 178 17.09 -14.68 16.10
N GLU A 179 17.85 -15.13 17.09
CA GLU A 179 17.70 -14.67 18.48
C GLU A 179 18.63 -13.48 18.73
N ARG A 180 18.09 -12.44 19.37
CA ARG A 180 18.80 -11.22 19.75
C ARG A 180 18.32 -10.74 21.09
N ASP A 181 19.25 -10.21 21.86
CA ASP A 181 18.94 -9.48 23.08
C ASP A 181 18.00 -8.31 22.75
N GLU A 182 17.06 -8.03 23.65
CA GLU A 182 16.06 -6.96 23.55
C GLU A 182 15.04 -7.08 22.40
N ALA A 183 15.14 -8.12 21.56
CA ALA A 183 14.17 -8.48 20.53
C ALA A 183 13.29 -9.66 20.96
N LEU A 184 12.10 -9.79 20.36
CA LEU A 184 11.24 -10.95 20.54
C LEU A 184 11.58 -12.02 19.49
N PHE A 185 11.66 -13.28 19.90
CA PHE A 185 11.79 -14.38 18.96
C PHE A 185 10.44 -14.70 18.28
N GLY A 186 10.49 -15.02 16.99
CA GLY A 186 9.32 -15.38 16.19
C GLY A 186 8.79 -14.22 15.34
N ARG A 187 7.57 -14.41 14.83
CA ARG A 187 6.85 -13.39 14.04
C ARG A 187 6.13 -12.41 14.98
N VAL A 188 5.53 -11.36 14.41
CA VAL A 188 4.49 -10.60 15.10
C VAL A 188 3.27 -11.52 15.28
N SER A 189 3.23 -12.21 16.41
CA SER A 189 2.14 -13.11 16.81
C SER A 189 1.24 -12.45 17.85
N LYS A 190 0.09 -13.05 18.14
CA LYS A 190 -0.80 -12.59 19.23
C LYS A 190 -0.06 -12.50 20.57
N SER A 191 0.83 -13.44 20.87
CA SER A 191 1.63 -13.41 22.11
C SER A 191 2.65 -12.27 22.12
N ASN A 192 3.39 -12.07 21.03
CA ASN A 192 4.42 -11.04 20.94
C ASN A 192 3.82 -9.63 20.91
N LEU A 193 2.71 -9.43 20.18
CA LEU A 193 1.96 -8.18 20.19
C LEU A 193 1.43 -7.87 21.60
N ASN A 194 0.84 -8.85 22.29
CA ASN A 194 0.33 -8.65 23.64
C ASN A 194 1.44 -8.43 24.68
N PHE A 195 2.61 -9.03 24.50
CA PHE A 195 3.78 -8.72 25.31
C PHE A 195 4.17 -7.24 25.13
N PHE A 196 4.34 -6.79 23.89
CA PHE A 196 4.70 -5.41 23.58
C PHE A 196 3.71 -4.41 24.19
N LEU A 197 2.41 -4.61 23.94
CA LEU A 197 1.35 -3.74 24.47
C LEU A 197 1.35 -3.67 26.00
N LYS A 198 1.69 -4.77 26.70
CA LYS A 198 1.62 -4.83 28.17
C LYS A 198 2.91 -4.47 28.89
N GLN A 199 4.06 -4.68 28.27
CA GLN A 199 5.35 -4.54 28.96
C GLN A 199 6.10 -3.28 28.54
N GLU A 200 5.87 -2.79 27.32
CA GLU A 200 6.67 -1.70 26.76
C GLU A 200 5.85 -0.41 26.61
N VAL A 201 4.54 -0.53 26.37
CA VAL A 201 3.66 0.61 26.05
C VAL A 201 2.33 0.59 26.79
N ALA A 202 2.27 -0.03 27.97
CA ALA A 202 1.03 -0.21 28.73
C ALA A 202 0.37 1.10 29.17
N ASP A 203 1.16 2.16 29.35
CA ASP A 203 0.68 3.47 29.78
C ASP A 203 0.18 4.34 28.60
N LEU A 204 0.20 3.83 27.37
CA LEU A 204 -0.25 4.55 26.18
C LEU A 204 -1.68 4.16 25.80
N THR A 205 -2.54 5.18 25.66
CA THR A 205 -3.83 5.04 24.98
C THR A 205 -3.65 5.43 23.52
N PHE A 206 -3.93 4.51 22.60
CA PHE A 206 -3.75 4.74 21.17
C PHE A 206 -4.99 5.37 20.55
N ALA A 207 -4.78 6.32 19.64
CA ALA A 207 -5.85 6.93 18.85
C ALA A 207 -6.11 6.17 17.56
N LYS A 208 -5.05 5.70 16.91
CA LYS A 208 -5.09 4.93 15.67
C LYS A 208 -3.98 3.88 15.65
N ALA A 209 -4.19 2.82 14.87
CA ALA A 209 -3.15 1.88 14.48
C ALA A 209 -2.97 1.83 12.96
N TYR A 210 -1.72 1.73 12.52
CA TYR A 210 -1.35 1.56 11.11
C TYR A 210 -0.61 0.24 10.94
N LEU A 211 -1.19 -0.65 10.11
CA LEU A 211 -0.72 -2.02 9.94
C LEU A 211 -0.30 -2.24 8.48
N CYS A 212 0.90 -2.76 8.24
CA CYS A 212 1.29 -3.12 6.87
C CYS A 212 2.26 -4.32 6.86
N GLY A 213 1.92 -5.36 6.10
CA GLY A 213 2.65 -6.61 6.06
C GLY A 213 1.80 -7.78 5.56
N PRO A 214 2.14 -9.03 5.93
CA PRO A 214 1.35 -10.19 5.55
C PRO A 214 -0.11 -10.09 6.03
N GLU A 215 -1.05 -10.51 5.18
CA GLU A 215 -2.51 -10.45 5.45
C GLU A 215 -2.89 -11.15 6.76
N GLU A 216 -2.28 -12.31 7.05
CA GLU A 216 -2.49 -13.05 8.30
C GLU A 216 -2.07 -12.26 9.55
N MET A 217 -1.00 -11.48 9.44
CA MET A 217 -0.55 -10.60 10.54
C MET A 217 -1.54 -9.47 10.75
N ILE A 218 -2.03 -8.86 9.65
CA ILE A 218 -2.98 -7.74 9.70
C ILE A 218 -4.31 -8.20 10.31
N SER A 219 -4.88 -9.32 9.85
CA SER A 219 -6.10 -9.88 10.41
C SER A 219 -5.93 -10.19 11.90
N MET A 220 -4.87 -10.92 12.26
CA MET A 220 -4.61 -11.29 13.65
C MET A 220 -4.43 -10.08 14.56
N ALA A 221 -3.68 -9.07 14.12
CA ALA A 221 -3.46 -7.86 14.90
C ALA A 221 -4.76 -7.06 15.05
N THR A 222 -5.54 -6.92 13.98
CA THR A 222 -6.83 -6.22 14.00
C THR A 222 -7.78 -6.88 14.99
N ASP A 223 -7.98 -8.19 14.88
CA ASP A 223 -8.87 -8.95 15.76
C ASP A 223 -8.40 -8.85 17.23
N ASN A 224 -7.10 -9.01 17.49
CA ASN A 224 -6.56 -8.90 18.84
C ASN A 224 -6.69 -7.49 19.45
N LEU A 225 -6.56 -6.43 18.65
CA LEU A 225 -6.71 -5.05 19.14
C LEU A 225 -8.18 -4.75 19.49
N VAL A 226 -9.12 -5.23 18.68
CA VAL A 226 -10.56 -5.09 18.93
C VAL A 226 -11.01 -5.94 20.12
N GLU A 227 -10.65 -7.22 20.16
CA GLU A 227 -10.98 -8.14 21.27
C GLU A 227 -10.49 -7.66 22.63
N LYS A 228 -9.41 -6.88 22.65
CA LYS A 228 -8.81 -6.32 23.87
C LYS A 228 -9.21 -4.89 24.15
N GLU A 229 -10.14 -4.34 23.36
CA GLU A 229 -10.63 -2.96 23.52
C GLU A 229 -9.50 -1.92 23.47
N VAL A 230 -8.41 -2.23 22.74
CA VAL A 230 -7.30 -1.28 22.54
C VAL A 230 -7.72 -0.22 21.54
N LEU A 231 -8.39 -0.62 20.46
CA LEU A 231 -8.92 0.24 19.40
C LEU A 231 -10.19 -0.36 18.81
N THR A 232 -11.08 0.49 18.32
CA THR A 232 -12.19 0.07 17.45
C THR A 232 -11.71 -0.16 16.02
N LYS A 233 -12.47 -0.91 15.23
CA LYS A 233 -12.09 -1.28 13.86
C LYS A 233 -11.86 -0.06 12.95
N GLU A 234 -12.62 1.02 13.15
CA GLU A 234 -12.54 2.24 12.34
C GLU A 234 -11.22 3.00 12.54
N ASN A 235 -10.59 2.81 13.70
CA ASN A 235 -9.31 3.41 14.07
C ASN A 235 -8.11 2.52 13.72
N ILE A 236 -8.34 1.37 13.09
CA ILE A 236 -7.28 0.48 12.59
C ILE A 236 -7.23 0.62 11.08
N LYS A 237 -6.15 1.22 10.58
CA LYS A 237 -5.86 1.37 9.14
C LYS A 237 -4.85 0.30 8.73
N PHE A 238 -5.00 -0.24 7.53
CA PHE A 238 -4.01 -1.16 7.00
C PHE A 238 -3.80 -1.01 5.48
N GLU A 239 -2.64 -1.46 5.02
CA GLU A 239 -2.31 -1.59 3.60
C GLU A 239 -1.80 -3.01 3.32
N LEU A 240 -2.27 -3.61 2.23
CA LEU A 240 -1.86 -4.95 1.77
C LEU A 240 -0.97 -4.81 0.54
N PHE A 241 0.12 -5.58 0.47
CA PHE A 241 1.03 -5.61 -0.70
C PHE A 241 0.82 -6.82 -1.61
N ALA A 242 0.03 -7.79 -1.16
CA ALA A 242 -0.31 -8.96 -1.94
C ALA A 242 -1.76 -9.35 -1.71
N ALA A 243 -2.43 -9.76 -2.77
CA ALA A 243 -3.73 -10.40 -2.74
C ALA A 243 -3.62 -11.84 -3.25
N LYS A 244 -4.41 -12.74 -2.67
CA LYS A 244 -4.64 -14.07 -3.24
C LYS A 244 -5.60 -13.94 -4.42
N GLU A 245 -5.34 -14.64 -5.51
CA GLU A 245 -6.27 -14.75 -6.63
C GLU A 245 -7.53 -15.49 -6.18
N ASN A 246 -8.69 -14.88 -6.41
CA ASN A 246 -9.99 -15.51 -6.24
C ASN A 246 -10.80 -15.30 -7.53
N LYS A 247 -11.50 -16.35 -7.97
CA LYS A 247 -12.46 -16.26 -9.06
C LYS A 247 -13.87 -16.32 -8.48
N ILE A 248 -14.79 -15.57 -9.08
CA ILE A 248 -16.22 -15.65 -8.74
C ILE A 248 -16.87 -16.71 -9.64
N GLU A 249 -17.78 -17.51 -9.08
CA GLU A 249 -18.64 -18.39 -9.87
C GLU A 249 -19.77 -17.57 -10.50
N ILE A 250 -19.94 -17.68 -11.81
CA ILE A 250 -20.97 -16.94 -12.56
C ILE A 250 -22.09 -17.91 -12.90
N SER A 251 -23.29 -17.63 -12.39
CA SER A 251 -24.42 -18.57 -12.35
C SER A 251 -25.42 -18.44 -13.51
N GLU A 252 -25.24 -17.50 -14.45
CA GLU A 252 -26.19 -17.27 -15.56
C GLU A 252 -25.70 -17.82 -16.92
N ASP A 253 -26.66 -18.29 -17.73
CA ASP A 253 -26.46 -18.89 -19.07
C ASP A 253 -25.95 -17.88 -20.14
N SER A 254 -26.07 -16.57 -19.92
CA SER A 254 -25.51 -15.55 -20.82
C SER A 254 -24.08 -15.22 -20.43
N HIS A 255 -23.12 -15.80 -21.14
CA HIS A 255 -21.70 -15.57 -20.94
C HIS A 255 -21.21 -14.16 -21.33
N LEU A 256 -22.04 -13.35 -21.98
CA LEU A 256 -21.67 -12.02 -22.46
C LEU A 256 -22.36 -10.88 -21.69
N THR A 257 -21.70 -9.74 -21.68
CA THR A 257 -22.22 -8.46 -21.17
C THR A 257 -21.77 -7.32 -22.08
N GLU A 258 -22.61 -6.29 -22.18
CA GLU A 258 -22.23 -5.00 -22.77
C GLU A 258 -21.56 -4.13 -21.68
N LEU A 259 -20.26 -3.91 -21.80
CA LEU A 259 -19.50 -3.02 -20.92
C LEU A 259 -19.38 -1.65 -21.60
N THR A 260 -19.94 -0.62 -20.98
CA THR A 260 -19.65 0.77 -21.35
C THR A 260 -18.67 1.37 -20.33
N VAL A 261 -17.59 1.96 -20.84
CA VAL A 261 -16.55 2.62 -20.06
C VAL A 261 -16.60 4.10 -20.34
N ILE A 262 -16.74 4.91 -19.30
CA ILE A 262 -16.60 6.37 -19.33
C ILE A 262 -15.25 6.71 -18.71
N LEU A 263 -14.38 7.35 -19.49
CA LEU A 263 -13.03 7.71 -19.10
C LEU A 263 -12.60 8.95 -19.89
N ASP A 264 -12.10 9.97 -19.18
CA ASP A 264 -11.64 11.23 -19.77
C ASP A 264 -12.72 11.88 -20.65
N ASP A 265 -13.98 11.88 -20.19
CA ASP A 265 -15.18 12.33 -20.89
C ASP A 265 -15.53 11.54 -22.18
N GLU A 266 -14.79 10.48 -22.51
CA GLU A 266 -15.05 9.60 -23.65
C GLU A 266 -15.85 8.36 -23.26
N LYS A 267 -16.66 7.84 -24.19
CA LYS A 267 -17.45 6.62 -23.99
C LYS A 267 -17.02 5.52 -24.95
N HIS A 268 -16.63 4.38 -24.39
CA HIS A 268 -16.29 3.17 -25.13
C HIS A 268 -17.28 2.07 -24.79
N THR A 269 -17.80 1.35 -25.79
CA THR A 269 -18.70 0.22 -25.58
C THR A 269 -18.08 -1.05 -26.14
N LEU A 270 -18.02 -2.08 -25.31
CA LEU A 270 -17.42 -3.38 -25.60
C LEU A 270 -18.42 -4.50 -25.31
N THR A 271 -18.31 -5.61 -26.04
CA THR A 271 -18.94 -6.87 -25.64
C THR A 271 -17.88 -7.77 -25.04
N VAL A 272 -18.02 -8.08 -23.76
CA VAL A 272 -17.01 -8.83 -22.98
C VAL A 272 -17.63 -10.06 -22.34
N LYS A 273 -16.80 -11.01 -21.93
CA LYS A 273 -17.31 -12.17 -21.20
C LYS A 273 -17.52 -11.81 -19.73
N ARG A 274 -18.54 -12.39 -19.10
CA ARG A 274 -18.78 -12.14 -17.68
C ARG A 274 -17.71 -12.72 -16.77
N ASP A 275 -17.03 -13.80 -17.20
CA ASP A 275 -15.91 -14.42 -16.47
C ASP A 275 -14.57 -13.69 -16.67
N GLU A 276 -14.61 -12.53 -17.29
CA GLU A 276 -13.48 -11.63 -17.47
C GLU A 276 -13.54 -10.48 -16.47
N ILE A 277 -12.37 -10.13 -15.91
CA ILE A 277 -12.23 -8.95 -15.05
C ILE A 277 -12.44 -7.71 -15.91
N LEU A 278 -13.24 -6.75 -15.41
CA LEU A 278 -13.58 -5.54 -16.16
C LEU A 278 -12.33 -4.78 -16.64
N LEU A 279 -11.34 -4.57 -15.76
CA LEU A 279 -10.08 -3.93 -16.15
C LEU A 279 -9.32 -4.71 -17.24
N ASP A 280 -9.23 -6.03 -17.13
CA ASP A 280 -8.50 -6.83 -18.13
C ASP A 280 -9.17 -6.73 -19.50
N ALA A 281 -10.51 -6.68 -19.52
CA ALA A 281 -11.27 -6.48 -20.74
C ALA A 281 -11.02 -5.09 -21.37
N MET A 282 -10.90 -4.04 -20.54
CA MET A 282 -10.55 -2.68 -20.99
C MET A 282 -9.15 -2.66 -21.63
N LEU A 283 -8.15 -3.20 -20.92
CA LEU A 283 -6.75 -3.17 -21.37
C LEU A 283 -6.55 -3.97 -22.67
N LYS A 284 -7.26 -5.11 -22.84
CA LYS A 284 -7.22 -5.90 -24.09
C LYS A 284 -7.83 -5.19 -25.29
N ASN A 285 -8.66 -4.18 -25.07
CA ASN A 285 -9.29 -3.38 -26.10
C ASN A 285 -8.69 -1.97 -26.18
N ASP A 286 -7.44 -1.81 -25.72
CA ASP A 286 -6.66 -0.57 -25.79
C ASP A 286 -7.30 0.62 -25.03
N ILE A 287 -8.15 0.34 -24.03
CA ILE A 287 -8.67 1.35 -23.11
C ILE A 287 -7.75 1.40 -21.89
N ASP A 288 -6.92 2.45 -21.79
CA ASP A 288 -5.95 2.64 -20.70
C ASP A 288 -6.62 3.16 -19.41
N ALA A 289 -7.54 2.36 -18.87
CA ALA A 289 -8.20 2.66 -17.61
C ALA A 289 -7.19 2.79 -16.46
N PRO A 290 -7.41 3.66 -15.46
CA PRO A 290 -6.51 3.80 -14.31
C PRO A 290 -6.27 2.47 -13.56
N TYR A 291 -4.99 2.08 -13.39
CA TYR A 291 -4.62 0.92 -12.58
C TYR A 291 -3.16 0.95 -12.11
N SER A 292 -2.84 0.14 -11.10
CA SER A 292 -1.46 -0.06 -10.63
C SER A 292 -1.17 -1.50 -10.17
N CYS A 293 -1.80 -1.97 -9.08
CA CYS A 293 -1.44 -3.28 -8.50
C CYS A 293 -2.10 -4.49 -9.18
N GLN A 294 -3.26 -4.31 -9.82
CA GLN A 294 -4.16 -5.37 -10.32
C GLN A 294 -4.58 -6.44 -9.29
N GLY A 295 -4.37 -6.19 -7.99
CA GLY A 295 -4.69 -7.11 -6.90
C GLY A 295 -5.79 -6.62 -5.95
N GLY A 296 -6.45 -5.50 -6.26
CA GLY A 296 -7.51 -4.95 -5.39
C GLY A 296 -7.02 -4.31 -4.09
N ILE A 297 -5.79 -3.77 -4.08
CA ILE A 297 -5.11 -3.30 -2.86
C ILE A 297 -4.49 -1.89 -2.97
N CYS A 298 -4.60 -1.20 -4.12
CA CYS A 298 -3.96 0.10 -4.31
C CYS A 298 -4.92 1.26 -4.61
N SER A 299 -6.24 1.06 -4.65
CA SER A 299 -7.25 2.08 -5.01
C SER A 299 -7.19 2.70 -6.43
N SER A 300 -6.13 2.53 -7.22
CA SER A 300 -6.01 3.26 -8.51
C SER A 300 -7.09 2.93 -9.56
N CYS A 301 -7.75 1.78 -9.44
CA CYS A 301 -8.77 1.33 -10.40
C CYS A 301 -10.20 1.49 -9.85
N ILE A 302 -10.40 2.36 -8.85
CA ILE A 302 -11.75 2.67 -8.39
C ILE A 302 -12.52 3.28 -9.58
N CYS A 303 -13.76 2.84 -9.74
CA CYS A 303 -14.73 3.35 -10.70
C CYS A 303 -16.13 3.35 -10.08
N GLN A 304 -17.00 4.23 -10.56
CA GLN A 304 -18.42 4.24 -10.23
C GLN A 304 -19.18 3.29 -11.17
N ILE A 305 -20.04 2.42 -10.64
CA ILE A 305 -21.04 1.69 -11.42
C ILE A 305 -22.28 2.59 -11.55
N GLU A 306 -22.54 3.11 -12.76
CA GLU A 306 -23.69 4.00 -13.02
C GLU A 306 -24.95 3.24 -13.43
N GLU A 307 -24.77 2.12 -14.13
CA GLU A 307 -25.86 1.26 -14.62
C GLU A 307 -25.43 -0.20 -14.55
N GLY A 308 -26.39 -1.07 -14.23
CA GLY A 308 -26.14 -2.50 -14.12
C GLY A 308 -25.51 -2.89 -12.78
N SER A 309 -24.78 -3.99 -12.78
CA SER A 309 -24.14 -4.56 -11.58
C SER A 309 -22.85 -5.29 -11.90
N ALA A 310 -21.92 -5.22 -10.96
CA ALA A 310 -20.67 -5.97 -10.95
C ALA A 310 -20.39 -6.49 -9.54
N GLN A 311 -19.60 -7.55 -9.45
CA GLN A 311 -19.16 -8.15 -8.19
C GLN A 311 -17.65 -8.19 -8.13
N MET A 312 -17.06 -7.73 -7.03
CA MET A 312 -15.62 -7.81 -6.81
C MET A 312 -15.23 -9.16 -6.22
N ALA A 313 -14.18 -9.78 -6.75
CA ALA A 313 -13.61 -11.02 -6.20
C ALA A 313 -12.88 -10.76 -4.88
N LYS A 314 -12.28 -9.58 -4.74
CA LYS A 314 -11.65 -9.10 -3.52
C LYS A 314 -11.87 -7.59 -3.38
N ASN A 315 -12.09 -7.16 -2.15
CA ASN A 315 -12.11 -5.76 -1.78
C ASN A 315 -11.38 -5.59 -0.44
N ALA A 316 -10.27 -4.85 -0.47
CA ALA A 316 -9.50 -4.46 0.71
C ALA A 316 -9.45 -2.94 0.91
N ILE A 317 -10.19 -2.18 0.11
CA ILE A 317 -10.06 -0.72 -0.01
C ILE A 317 -11.37 -0.02 0.33
N LEU A 318 -12.46 -0.42 -0.33
CA LEU A 318 -13.75 0.22 -0.22
C LEU A 318 -14.51 -0.30 1.01
N THR A 319 -15.13 0.61 1.75
CA THR A 319 -16.09 0.29 2.80
C THR A 319 -17.39 -0.27 2.23
N ASP A 320 -18.16 -0.99 3.04
CA ASP A 320 -19.48 -1.50 2.63
C ASP A 320 -20.42 -0.38 2.15
N LYS A 321 -20.29 0.83 2.71
CA LYS A 321 -21.07 2.00 2.32
C LYS A 321 -20.68 2.52 0.94
N GLU A 322 -19.39 2.58 0.65
CA GLU A 322 -18.87 2.99 -0.67
C GLU A 322 -19.27 1.98 -1.75
N VAL A 323 -19.16 0.68 -1.46
CA VAL A 323 -19.65 -0.37 -2.37
C VAL A 323 -21.16 -0.26 -2.59
N ALA A 324 -21.95 -0.02 -1.54
CA ALA A 324 -23.39 0.17 -1.66
C ALA A 324 -23.76 1.46 -2.43
N ALA A 325 -22.89 2.47 -2.43
CA ALA A 325 -23.04 3.68 -3.23
C ALA A 325 -22.63 3.48 -4.71
N GLY A 326 -22.12 2.30 -5.06
CA GLY A 326 -21.77 1.92 -6.43
C GLY A 326 -20.29 2.05 -6.77
N LEU A 327 -19.41 2.36 -5.81
CA LEU A 327 -17.97 2.30 -6.04
C LEU A 327 -17.51 0.84 -6.17
N SER A 328 -16.58 0.60 -7.10
CA SER A 328 -16.04 -0.72 -7.38
C SER A 328 -14.57 -0.64 -7.77
N LEU A 329 -13.82 -1.74 -7.58
CA LEU A 329 -12.45 -1.89 -8.06
C LEU A 329 -12.47 -2.62 -9.39
N ALA A 330 -12.28 -1.90 -10.51
CA ALA A 330 -12.34 -2.48 -11.85
C ALA A 330 -11.39 -3.69 -12.04
N CYS A 331 -10.23 -3.69 -11.36
CA CYS A 331 -9.27 -4.81 -11.41
C CYS A 331 -9.71 -6.08 -10.68
N GLN A 332 -10.82 -6.04 -9.94
CA GLN A 332 -11.37 -7.21 -9.24
C GLN A 332 -12.83 -7.46 -9.63
N ALA A 333 -13.45 -6.56 -10.40
CA ALA A 333 -14.86 -6.60 -10.72
C ALA A 333 -15.15 -7.53 -11.91
N TYR A 334 -16.20 -8.32 -11.78
CA TYR A 334 -16.81 -9.13 -12.83
C TYR A 334 -18.24 -8.63 -13.05
N ALA A 335 -18.67 -8.52 -14.30
CA ALA A 335 -20.04 -8.13 -14.59
C ALA A 335 -21.04 -9.21 -14.15
N THR A 336 -22.11 -8.80 -13.48
CA THR A 336 -23.19 -9.71 -13.02
C THR A 336 -24.53 -9.42 -13.70
N SER A 337 -24.54 -8.54 -14.69
CA SER A 337 -25.72 -8.12 -15.45
C SER A 337 -25.44 -8.11 -16.95
N ALA A 338 -26.50 -8.03 -17.77
CA ALA A 338 -26.37 -8.04 -19.23
C ALA A 338 -25.71 -6.77 -19.81
N LYS A 339 -25.75 -5.68 -19.05
CA LYS A 339 -25.11 -4.40 -19.37
C LYS A 339 -24.58 -3.78 -18.09
N VAL A 340 -23.36 -3.26 -18.14
CA VAL A 340 -22.75 -2.50 -17.04
C VAL A 340 -22.10 -1.23 -17.59
N VAL A 341 -22.34 -0.10 -16.92
CA VAL A 341 -21.68 1.18 -17.21
C VAL A 341 -20.74 1.49 -16.05
N VAL A 342 -19.46 1.63 -16.35
CA VAL A 342 -18.43 2.03 -15.39
C VAL A 342 -17.90 3.40 -15.74
N ASN A 343 -17.80 4.28 -14.75
CA ASN A 343 -17.33 5.65 -14.92
C ASN A 343 -16.11 5.90 -14.03
N PHE A 344 -14.99 6.25 -14.64
CA PHE A 344 -13.75 6.61 -13.94
C PHE A 344 -13.65 8.10 -13.60
N ASP A 345 -14.52 8.93 -14.17
CA ASP A 345 -14.52 10.39 -14.00
C ASP A 345 -15.33 10.85 -12.76
N GLU A 346 -16.14 9.96 -12.17
CA GLU A 346 -17.03 10.23 -11.02
C GLU A 346 -16.50 9.62 -9.70
N VAL A 347 -15.18 9.51 -9.56
CA VAL A 347 -14.49 8.82 -8.43
C VAL A 347 -13.83 9.80 -7.47
#